data_AF-A0AA35S248-F1
#
_entry.id   AF-A0AA35S248-F1
#
_cell.length_a   1.000
_cell.length_b   1.000
_cell.length_c   1.000
_cell.angle_alpha   90.00
_cell.angle_beta   90.00
_cell.angle_gamma   90.00
#
_symmetry.space_group_name_H-M   'P 1'
#
loop_
_entity.id
_entity.type
_entity.pdbx_description
1 polymer ?
#
loop_
_entity_poly.entity_id
_entity_poly.type
_entity_poly.pdbx_seq_one_letter_code
_entity_poly.pdbx_strand_id
1 'polypeptide(L)'
;MSMVATNWNLPMHKFLKNYVYKPSRRYLGQFGAVLLTFSTSALLHGMNFQLSAVLLSLGTYAFIESVLRMKLSKRLNACVLDRPCSQSGCGHRHKSVEWWVVLMNSGFVLLNLFHLAYLGVMFDVTNEEPGLQEQGFSYTHTLKKWAHLNFLSHWVALGTFILSLIL
;
A
#
# COMPACT_ATOMS: atom_id res chain seq x y z
N MET A 1 -2.85 3.10 3.75
CA MET A 1 -2.01 1.91 3.97
C MET A 1 -0.63 2.18 4.59
N SER A 2 0.05 3.28 4.23
CA SER A 2 1.45 3.56 4.63
C SER A 2 1.73 3.48 6.14
N MET A 3 0.82 4.01 6.98
CA MET A 3 0.95 4.00 8.45
C MET A 3 0.97 2.59 9.05
N VAL A 4 0.22 1.65 8.48
CA VAL A 4 0.19 0.26 8.97
C VAL A 4 1.54 -0.40 8.73
N ALA A 5 2.08 -0.28 7.51
CA ALA A 5 3.38 -0.85 7.15
C ALA A 5 4.55 -0.26 7.95
N THR A 6 4.47 1.01 8.38
CA THR A 6 5.53 1.64 9.19
C THR A 6 5.49 1.27 10.66
N ASN A 7 4.32 0.86 11.18
CA ASN A 7 4.12 0.50 12.58
C ASN A 7 4.05 -1.02 12.80
N TRP A 8 4.01 -1.81 11.74
CA TRP A 8 4.09 -3.26 11.77
C TRP A 8 5.54 -3.73 11.71
N ASN A 9 5.96 -4.58 12.66
CA ASN A 9 7.33 -5.12 12.73
C ASN A 9 8.42 -4.03 12.65
N LEU A 10 8.52 -3.21 13.69
CA LEU A 10 9.44 -2.07 13.75
C LEU A 10 10.91 -2.42 13.41
N PRO A 11 11.50 -3.54 13.90
CA PRO A 11 12.88 -3.90 13.56
C PRO A 11 13.06 -4.08 12.06
N MET A 12 12.18 -4.84 11.40
CA MET A 12 12.22 -5.06 9.96
C MET A 12 12.01 -3.75 9.18
N HIS A 13 11.04 -2.94 9.60
CA HIS A 13 10.80 -1.63 8.98
C HIS A 13 12.05 -0.74 9.05
N LYS A 14 12.72 -0.67 10.21
CA LYS A 14 13.95 0.12 10.39
C LYS A 14 15.09 -0.41 9.52
N PHE A 15 15.25 -1.73 9.43
CA PHE A 15 16.25 -2.37 8.57
C PHE A 15 16.02 -2.00 7.10
N LEU A 16 14.84 -2.32 6.56
CA LEU A 16 14.49 -2.05 5.16
C LEU A 16 14.58 -0.56 4.83
N LYS A 17 14.15 0.32 5.74
CA LYS A 17 14.22 1.77 5.56
C LYS A 17 15.66 2.27 5.45
N ASN A 18 16.56 1.80 6.32
CA ASN A 18 17.92 2.31 6.39
C ASN A 18 18.85 1.69 5.35
N TYR A 19 18.70 0.40 5.06
CA TYR A 19 19.62 -0.34 4.20
C TYR A 19 19.12 -0.54 2.77
N VAL A 20 17.81 -0.45 2.52
CA VAL A 20 17.25 -0.60 1.17
C VAL A 20 16.66 0.72 0.69
N TYR A 21 15.60 1.22 1.33
CA TYR A 21 14.84 2.37 0.84
C TYR A 21 15.69 3.65 0.68
N LYS A 22 16.44 4.06 1.71
CA LYS A 22 17.24 5.30 1.69
C LYS A 22 18.32 5.27 0.59
N PRO A 23 19.18 4.23 0.49
CA PRO A 23 20.13 4.11 -0.60
C PRO A 23 19.45 4.08 -1.98
N SER A 24 18.42 3.25 -2.16
CA SER A 24 17.75 3.07 -3.45
C SER A 24 17.03 4.32 -3.92
N ARG A 25 16.50 5.14 -3.00
CA ARG A 25 15.82 6.39 -3.32
C ARG A 25 16.71 7.38 -4.08
N ARG A 26 18.03 7.37 -3.81
CA ARG A 26 18.98 8.24 -4.49
C ARG A 26 19.12 7.89 -5.98
N TYR A 27 19.01 6.61 -6.33
CA TYR A 27 19.28 6.13 -7.69
C TYR A 27 18.01 5.84 -8.50
N LEU A 28 16.96 5.31 -7.87
CA LEU A 28 15.74 4.83 -8.53
C LEU A 28 14.52 5.75 -8.32
N GLY A 29 14.70 6.86 -7.60
CA GLY A 29 13.61 7.74 -7.19
C GLY A 29 12.68 7.10 -6.15
N GLN A 30 11.56 7.77 -5.85
CA GLN A 30 10.67 7.35 -4.76
C GLN A 30 9.93 6.05 -5.08
N PHE A 31 9.37 5.92 -6.29
CA PHE A 31 8.63 4.73 -6.69
C PHE A 31 9.53 3.49 -6.78
N GLY A 32 10.68 3.61 -7.47
CA GLY A 32 11.64 2.52 -7.59
C GLY A 32 12.20 2.07 -6.24
N ALA A 33 12.40 3.00 -5.30
CA ALA A 33 12.79 2.65 -3.93
C ALA A 33 11.71 1.86 -3.18
N VAL A 34 10.43 2.19 -3.36
CA VAL A 34 9.31 1.41 -2.79
C VAL A 34 9.30 0.01 -3.38
N LEU A 35 9.33 -0.12 -4.71
CA LEU A 35 9.35 -1.42 -5.38
C LEU A 35 10.51 -2.29 -4.89
N LEU A 36 11.74 -1.75 -4.88
CA LEU A 36 12.91 -2.48 -4.43
C LEU A 36 12.80 -2.87 -2.95
N THR A 37 12.27 -2.00 -2.09
CA THR A 37 12.07 -2.31 -0.67
C THR A 37 11.13 -3.50 -0.47
N PHE A 38 10.00 -3.52 -1.17
CA PHE A 38 9.03 -4.61 -1.07
C PHE A 38 9.53 -5.89 -1.77
N SER A 39 10.30 -5.77 -2.87
CA SER A 39 11.00 -6.91 -3.48
C SER A 39 12.02 -7.53 -2.52
N THR A 40 12.85 -6.73 -1.85
CA THR A 40 13.77 -7.25 -0.82
C THR A 40 13.02 -7.89 0.34
N SER A 41 11.92 -7.29 0.80
CA SER A 41 11.07 -7.90 1.82
C SER A 41 10.54 -9.26 1.38
N ALA A 42 10.09 -9.38 0.13
CA ALA A 42 9.61 -10.63 -0.46
C ALA A 42 10.72 -11.70 -0.56
N LEU A 43 11.94 -11.31 -0.94
CA LEU A 43 13.11 -12.20 -0.95
C LEU A 43 13.42 -12.76 0.45
N LEU A 44 13.36 -11.90 1.49
CA LEU A 44 13.57 -12.32 2.89
C LEU A 44 12.51 -13.29 3.40
N HIS A 45 11.33 -13.34 2.77
CA HIS A 45 10.29 -14.31 3.07
C HIS A 45 10.38 -15.60 2.22
N GLY A 46 11.55 -15.90 1.65
CA GLY A 46 11.79 -17.18 0.96
C GLY A 46 11.23 -17.24 -0.47
N MET A 47 11.04 -16.08 -1.13
CA MET A 47 10.54 -15.99 -2.51
C MET A 47 9.20 -16.71 -2.75
N ASN A 48 8.35 -16.80 -1.73
CA ASN A 48 6.99 -17.30 -1.92
C ASN A 48 6.23 -16.35 -2.85
N PHE A 49 5.79 -16.84 -4.01
CA PHE A 49 5.15 -16.01 -5.03
C PHE A 49 3.90 -15.29 -4.51
N GLN A 50 3.05 -15.98 -3.76
CA GLN A 50 1.83 -15.41 -3.20
C GLN A 50 2.14 -14.23 -2.27
N LEU A 51 3.06 -14.43 -1.33
CA LEU A 51 3.46 -13.40 -0.39
C LEU A 51 4.17 -12.23 -1.11
N SER A 52 5.02 -12.55 -2.08
CA SER A 52 5.73 -11.56 -2.90
C SER A 52 4.76 -10.66 -3.67
N ALA A 53 3.77 -11.26 -4.34
CA ALA A 53 2.76 -10.54 -5.09
C ALA A 53 1.91 -9.64 -4.19
N VAL A 54 1.48 -10.15 -3.02
CA VAL A 54 0.71 -9.36 -2.05
C VAL A 54 1.52 -8.19 -1.50
N LEU A 55 2.78 -8.41 -1.09
CA LEU A 55 3.65 -7.36 -0.56
C LEU A 55 3.93 -6.27 -1.59
N LEU A 56 4.21 -6.67 -2.84
CA LEU A 56 4.48 -5.73 -3.92
C LEU A 56 3.23 -4.90 -4.27
N SER A 57 2.06 -5.52 -4.30
CA SER A 57 0.79 -4.81 -4.49
C SER A 57 0.51 -3.85 -3.34
N LEU A 58 0.72 -4.28 -2.08
CA LEU A 58 0.56 -3.44 -0.89
C LEU A 58 1.45 -2.18 -0.96
N GLY A 59 2.73 -2.36 -1.33
CA GLY A 59 3.67 -1.25 -1.49
C GLY A 59 3.26 -0.28 -2.59
N THR A 60 2.83 -0.82 -3.72
CA THR A 60 2.37 -0.03 -4.88
C THR A 60 1.11 0.76 -4.54
N TYR A 61 0.12 0.13 -3.90
CA TYR A 61 -1.13 0.78 -3.49
C TYR A 61 -0.86 1.89 -2.47
N ALA A 62 -0.02 1.62 -1.47
CA ALA A 62 0.37 2.63 -0.48
C ALA A 62 1.08 3.83 -1.13
N PHE A 63 1.94 3.59 -2.12
CA PHE A 63 2.62 4.67 -2.85
C PHE A 63 1.64 5.53 -3.65
N ILE A 64 0.77 4.92 -4.44
CA ILE A 64 -0.23 5.62 -5.26
C ILE A 64 -1.12 6.49 -4.36
N GLU A 65 -1.60 5.92 -3.26
CA GLU A 65 -2.44 6.61 -2.29
C GLU A 65 -1.72 7.81 -1.66
N SER A 66 -0.47 7.66 -1.23
CA SER A 66 0.32 8.76 -0.66
C SER A 66 0.55 9.89 -1.67
N VAL A 67 0.78 9.57 -2.95
CA VAL A 67 0.93 10.59 -4.01
C VAL A 67 -0.39 11.34 -4.24
N LEU A 68 -1.50 10.61 -4.36
CA LEU A 68 -2.83 11.19 -4.55
C LEU A 68 -3.21 12.13 -3.39
N ARG A 69 -3.06 11.66 -2.14
CA ARG A 69 -3.32 12.47 -0.94
C ARG A 69 -2.44 13.72 -0.86
N MET A 70 -1.16 13.61 -1.22
CA MET A 70 -0.27 14.76 -1.25
C MET A 70 -0.74 15.82 -2.26
N LYS A 71 -1.16 15.40 -3.45
CA LYS A 71 -1.66 16.31 -4.49
C LYS A 71 -2.98 16.97 -4.07
N LEU A 72 -3.92 16.19 -3.53
CA LEU A 72 -5.19 16.71 -3.01
C LEU A 72 -4.99 17.68 -1.85
N SER A 73 -4.09 17.37 -0.92
CA SER A 73 -3.78 18.23 0.22
C SER A 73 -3.26 19.60 -0.24
N LYS A 74 -2.44 19.65 -1.29
CA LYS A 74 -1.96 20.91 -1.89
C LYS A 74 -3.05 21.65 -2.66
N ARG A 75 -3.81 20.95 -3.51
CA ARG A 75 -4.87 21.54 -4.35
C ARG A 75 -6.03 22.12 -3.53
N LEU A 76 -6.49 21.37 -2.53
CA LEU A 76 -7.60 21.74 -1.67
C LEU A 76 -7.15 22.50 -0.41
N ASN A 77 -5.84 22.62 -0.20
CA ASN A 77 -5.25 23.23 0.99
C ASN A 77 -5.87 22.64 2.29
N ALA A 78 -5.84 21.31 2.40
CA ALA A 78 -6.61 20.55 3.38
C ALA A 78 -5.82 19.43 4.06
N CYS A 79 -6.22 19.08 5.29
CA CYS A 79 -5.63 18.00 6.10
C CYS A 79 -6.05 16.59 5.63
N VAL A 80 -5.67 16.21 4.41
CA VAL A 80 -5.96 14.90 3.80
C VAL A 80 -4.70 14.05 3.54
N LEU A 81 -3.58 14.42 4.17
CA LEU A 81 -2.32 13.66 4.09
C LEU A 81 -2.46 12.29 4.78
N ASP A 82 -1.62 11.33 4.36
CA ASP A 82 -1.57 9.99 4.94
C ASP A 82 -1.06 9.99 6.39
N ARG A 83 -0.19 10.95 6.73
CA ARG A 83 0.23 11.25 8.10
C ARG A 83 -0.58 12.42 8.65
N PRO A 84 -1.03 12.34 9.90
CA PRO A 84 -1.72 13.46 10.53
C PRO A 84 -0.80 14.68 10.55
N CYS A 85 -1.36 15.85 10.24
CA CYS A 85 -0.63 17.10 10.36
C CYS A 85 -0.24 17.35 11.82
N SER A 86 0.95 17.92 12.05
CA SER A 86 1.34 18.34 13.40
C SER A 86 0.34 19.37 13.93
N GLN A 87 -0.11 19.18 15.16
CA GLN A 87 -1.12 20.03 15.80
C GLN A 87 -0.62 21.49 15.99
N SER A 88 0.69 21.69 16.15
CA SER A 88 1.28 23.00 16.44
C SER A 88 1.73 23.81 15.21
N GLY A 89 1.56 23.28 13.98
CA GLY A 89 2.14 23.92 12.79
C GLY A 89 1.45 23.57 11.47
N CYS A 90 0.17 23.22 11.50
CA CYS A 90 -0.55 22.88 10.27
C CYS A 90 -0.88 24.15 9.46
N GLY A 91 -0.22 24.33 8.30
CA GLY A 91 -0.46 25.43 7.37
C GLY A 91 -1.69 25.29 6.47
N HIS A 92 -2.45 24.19 6.58
CA HIS A 92 -3.63 23.98 5.73
C HIS A 92 -4.78 24.92 6.08
N ARG A 93 -5.49 25.45 5.08
CA ARG A 93 -6.71 26.24 5.28
C ARG A 93 -7.80 25.39 5.92
N HIS A 94 -8.03 24.19 5.38
CA HIS A 94 -9.08 23.30 5.84
C HIS A 94 -8.55 22.24 6.79
N LYS A 95 -9.05 22.29 8.03
CA LYS A 95 -8.53 21.47 9.13
C LYS A 95 -9.20 20.09 9.17
N SER A 96 -8.60 19.16 9.91
CA SER A 96 -9.07 17.77 10.02
C SER A 96 -10.45 17.62 10.66
N VAL A 97 -10.95 18.64 11.34
CA VAL A 97 -12.25 18.65 12.03
C VAL A 97 -13.39 19.02 11.08
N GLU A 98 -13.09 19.65 9.94
CA GLU A 98 -14.13 19.99 8.96
C GLU A 98 -14.77 18.73 8.38
N TRP A 99 -16.10 18.70 8.33
CA TRP A 99 -16.87 17.51 7.99
C TRP A 99 -16.49 16.90 6.64
N TRP A 100 -16.19 17.71 5.63
CA TRP A 100 -15.84 17.22 4.30
C TRP A 100 -14.41 16.63 4.27
N VAL A 101 -13.50 17.16 5.09
CA VAL A 101 -12.14 16.61 5.27
C VAL A 101 -12.23 15.26 5.97
N VAL A 102 -13.09 15.15 6.99
CA VAL A 102 -13.42 13.88 7.65
C VAL A 102 -13.99 12.90 6.63
N LEU A 103 -14.95 13.32 5.80
CA LEU A 103 -15.55 12.46 4.77
C LEU A 103 -14.52 11.95 3.78
N MET A 104 -13.63 12.80 3.27
CA MET A 104 -12.54 12.38 2.38
C MET A 104 -11.59 11.39 3.05
N ASN A 105 -11.16 11.68 4.28
CA ASN A 105 -10.29 10.80 5.04
C ASN A 105 -10.95 9.44 5.30
N SER A 106 -12.24 9.42 5.66
CA SER A 106 -13.04 8.20 5.79
C SER A 106 -13.12 7.44 4.47
N GLY A 107 -13.33 8.12 3.34
CA GLY A 107 -13.31 7.51 2.01
C GLY A 107 -12.00 6.79 1.71
N PHE A 108 -10.86 7.40 2.02
CA PHE A 108 -9.57 6.72 1.88
C PHE A 108 -9.37 5.57 2.89
N VAL A 109 -9.92 5.66 4.09
CA VAL A 109 -9.89 4.54 5.05
C VAL A 109 -10.67 3.35 4.50
N LEU A 110 -11.88 3.57 3.98
CA LEU A 110 -12.68 2.52 3.34
C LEU A 110 -11.96 1.91 2.13
N LEU A 111 -11.35 2.75 1.28
CA LEU A 111 -10.53 2.29 0.16
C LEU A 111 -9.37 1.39 0.63
N ASN A 112 -8.72 1.76 1.75
CA ASN A 112 -7.65 0.96 2.32
C ASN A 112 -8.13 -0.39 2.85
N LEU A 113 -9.25 -0.40 3.56
CA LEU A 113 -9.85 -1.63 4.08
C LEU A 113 -10.24 -2.56 2.93
N PHE A 114 -10.83 -2.00 1.87
CA PHE A 114 -11.12 -2.75 0.65
C PHE A 114 -9.87 -3.39 0.04
N HIS A 115 -8.80 -2.62 -0.17
CA HIS A 115 -7.54 -3.15 -0.69
C HIS A 115 -6.92 -4.22 0.22
N LEU A 116 -6.93 -4.00 1.54
CA LEU A 116 -6.36 -4.93 2.50
C LEU A 116 -7.16 -6.23 2.56
N ALA A 117 -8.49 -6.16 2.55
CA ALA A 117 -9.36 -7.34 2.50
C ALA A 117 -9.15 -8.13 1.19
N TYR A 118 -9.08 -7.43 0.05
CA TYR A 118 -8.79 -8.03 -1.25
C TYR A 118 -7.44 -8.75 -1.29
N LEU A 119 -6.39 -8.15 -0.72
CA LEU A 119 -5.07 -8.79 -0.65
C LEU A 119 -5.06 -9.93 0.38
N GLY A 120 -5.78 -9.76 1.48
CA GLY A 120 -5.88 -10.73 2.58
C GLY A 120 -6.56 -12.04 2.18
N VAL A 121 -7.57 -11.99 1.31
CA VAL A 121 -8.29 -13.19 0.84
C VAL A 121 -7.37 -14.18 0.10
N MET A 122 -6.18 -13.75 -0.33
CA MET A 122 -5.18 -14.65 -0.88
C MET A 122 -4.66 -15.65 0.15
N PHE A 123 -4.72 -15.33 1.45
CA PHE A 123 -4.24 -16.20 2.53
C PHE A 123 -5.32 -17.11 3.12
N ASP A 124 -6.59 -16.98 2.72
CA ASP A 124 -7.70 -17.84 3.19
C ASP A 124 -7.67 -19.26 2.57
N VAL A 125 -6.48 -19.75 2.22
CA VAL A 125 -6.25 -21.08 1.63
C VAL A 125 -6.00 -22.15 2.69
N THR A 126 -5.74 -21.74 3.93
CA THR A 126 -5.49 -22.65 5.06
C THR A 126 -6.66 -23.57 5.37
N ASN A 127 -7.87 -23.22 4.94
CA ASN A 127 -9.08 -24.00 5.22
C ASN A 127 -9.41 -25.03 4.13
N GLU A 128 -8.90 -24.89 2.90
CA GLU A 128 -9.33 -25.72 1.76
C GLU A 128 -8.31 -26.80 1.39
N GLU A 129 -6.99 -26.55 1.48
CA GLU A 129 -5.95 -27.56 1.15
C GLU A 129 -4.73 -27.49 2.10
N PRO A 130 -4.76 -28.20 3.26
CA PRO A 130 -3.73 -28.13 4.29
C PRO A 130 -2.31 -28.55 3.84
N GLY A 131 -2.19 -29.32 2.74
CA GLY A 131 -0.92 -29.85 2.25
C GLY A 131 -0.12 -28.92 1.31
N LEU A 132 -0.72 -27.81 0.84
CA LEU A 132 -0.08 -26.94 -0.15
C LEU A 132 0.94 -25.96 0.47
N GLN A 133 0.94 -25.82 1.79
CA GLN A 133 1.78 -24.86 2.50
C GLN A 133 3.28 -25.27 2.52
N GLU A 134 3.58 -26.57 2.36
CA GLU A 134 4.95 -27.11 2.37
C GLU A 134 5.65 -27.07 1.00
N GLN A 135 4.90 -27.03 -0.11
CA GLN A 135 5.49 -27.03 -1.47
C GLN A 135 5.62 -25.63 -2.10
N GLY A 136 5.12 -24.59 -1.42
CA GLY A 136 5.03 -23.24 -1.98
C GLY A 136 3.84 -23.11 -2.92
N PHE A 137 2.99 -22.09 -2.70
CA PHE A 137 1.84 -21.85 -3.54
C PHE A 137 2.26 -21.60 -5.00
N SER A 138 1.77 -22.42 -5.92
CA SER A 138 1.99 -22.21 -7.37
C SER A 138 1.45 -20.84 -7.79
N TYR A 139 2.22 -20.11 -8.60
CA TYR A 139 1.82 -18.81 -9.16
C TYR A 139 0.44 -18.86 -9.84
N THR A 140 0.10 -20.01 -10.43
CA THR A 140 -1.17 -20.25 -11.10
C THR A 140 -2.37 -20.13 -10.15
N HIS A 141 -2.24 -20.57 -8.90
CA HIS A 141 -3.32 -20.53 -7.93
C HIS A 141 -3.64 -19.10 -7.50
N THR A 142 -2.62 -18.32 -7.15
CA THR A 142 -2.77 -16.90 -6.77
C THR A 142 -3.37 -16.08 -7.91
N LEU A 143 -2.88 -16.27 -9.14
CA LEU A 143 -3.40 -15.56 -10.31
C LEU A 143 -4.83 -15.97 -10.65
N LYS A 144 -5.19 -17.26 -10.52
CA LYS A 144 -6.58 -17.73 -10.72
C LYS A 144 -7.55 -17.09 -9.72
N LYS A 145 -7.18 -17.00 -8.43
CA LYS A 145 -8.02 -16.33 -7.42
C LYS A 145 -8.21 -14.84 -7.73
N TRP A 146 -7.16 -14.12 -8.14
CA TRP A 146 -7.29 -12.73 -8.56
C TRP A 146 -8.07 -12.56 -9.87
N ALA A 147 -7.94 -13.50 -10.81
CA ALA A 147 -8.73 -13.49 -12.05
C ALA A 147 -10.22 -13.68 -11.76
N HIS A 148 -10.60 -14.54 -10.81
CA HIS A 148 -11.98 -14.70 -10.38
C HIS A 148 -12.57 -13.40 -9.79
N LEU A 149 -11.73 -12.59 -9.14
CA LEU A 149 -12.09 -11.27 -8.63
C LEU A 149 -11.95 -10.15 -9.69
N ASN A 150 -11.73 -10.51 -10.96
CA ASN A 150 -11.51 -9.59 -12.08
C ASN A 150 -10.38 -8.57 -11.84
N PHE A 151 -9.42 -8.88 -10.98
CA PHE A 151 -8.37 -7.95 -10.56
C PHE A 151 -8.91 -6.60 -10.06
N LEU A 152 -10.11 -6.56 -9.46
CA LEU A 152 -10.86 -5.33 -9.18
C LEU A 152 -10.04 -4.29 -8.40
N SER A 153 -9.33 -4.73 -7.35
CA SER A 153 -8.44 -3.85 -6.58
C SER A 153 -7.29 -3.28 -7.40
N HIS A 154 -6.73 -4.03 -8.35
CA HIS A 154 -5.65 -3.54 -9.21
C HIS A 154 -6.19 -2.47 -10.17
N TRP A 155 -7.42 -2.64 -10.68
CA TRP A 155 -8.08 -1.61 -11.49
C TRP A 155 -8.39 -0.35 -10.70
N VAL A 156 -8.86 -0.48 -9.45
CA VAL A 156 -9.08 0.68 -8.56
C VAL A 156 -7.76 1.39 -8.26
N ALA A 157 -6.67 0.65 -8.03
CA ALA A 157 -5.34 1.22 -7.86
C ALA A 157 -4.86 1.95 -9.14
N LEU A 158 -5.11 1.38 -10.32
CA LEU A 158 -4.80 2.04 -11.59
C LEU A 158 -5.61 3.32 -11.79
N GLY A 159 -6.91 3.30 -11.49
CA GLY A 159 -7.77 4.48 -11.55
C GLY A 159 -7.33 5.59 -10.60
N THR A 160 -6.97 5.24 -9.36
CA THR A 160 -6.41 6.21 -8.38
C THR A 160 -5.05 6.74 -8.81
N PHE A 161 -4.23 5.93 -9.48
CA PHE A 161 -2.97 6.38 -10.08
C PHE A 161 -3.21 7.37 -11.22
N ILE A 162 -4.11 7.06 -12.17
CA ILE A 162 -4.46 7.98 -13.27
C ILE A 162 -5.01 9.29 -12.70
N LEU A 163 -5.90 9.23 -11.71
CA LEU A 163 -6.41 10.42 -11.01
C LEU A 163 -5.26 11.22 -10.39
N SER A 164 -4.30 10.53 -9.76
CA SER A 164 -3.10 11.17 -9.21
C SER A 164 -2.23 11.82 -10.28
N LEU A 165 -2.25 11.38 -11.55
CA LEU A 165 -1.50 12.02 -12.63
C LEU A 165 -2.19 13.30 -13.12
N ILE A 166 -3.52 13.30 -13.16
CA ILE A 166 -4.34 14.43 -13.66
C ILE A 166 -4.37 15.61 -12.67
N LEU A 167 -4.37 15.34 -11.36
CA LEU A 167 -4.38 16.36 -10.29
C LEU A 167 -3.04 17.08 -10.14
#